data_AF-A0A165SCX7-F1
#
_entry.id   AF-A0A165SCX7-F1
#
_cell.length_a   1.000
_cell.length_b   1.000
_cell.length_c   1.000
_cell.angle_alpha   90.00
_cell.angle_beta   90.00
_cell.angle_gamma   90.00
#
_symmetry.space_group_name_H-M   'P 1'
#
loop_
_entity.id
_entity.type
_entity.pdbx_description
1 polymer ?
#
loop_
_entity_poly.entity_id
_entity_poly.type
_entity_poly.pdbx_seq_one_letter_code
_entity_poly.pdbx_strand_id
1 'polypeptide(L)'
;MSEQPILELRNISKSFGAVKALQGVSFELRTGEIHALAGENGAGKSTMMNIIDGILQPSEGEIILRGEAVSVDGPADAQKRGIGLVHQEIALCPDVSVAENIFMAATNARRSLFMDYAELKKKAAEILARLSPVDPNVNVEKISISNQQIVEIAKALTLDCEILILDEPTAALTETESVALFKIMQKLKEEGISIIYISHRMAEIFEQCDRVTVLRDGKFICTDNVADITPDDLIGKLVGRDLGDLYPPKAENIDASATPLLRVKDLTDPERFRNISFDLRPGEILGVGGLIGSGRSEILQGICGLYHHDSGVVELGGETFCINSYQESIRKGIVYLSEDRKGEGIFLDLSIAQNVSALDVDQVSTATGVLDRKAELEQAKTLGERLNLKHGGLDLPVSSLSGGNQQKVAIAKMLSVNPKIILMDEPTRGIDVGAKVEIHALLRRLAEEGIGLVVVSSELPELIGLCDRILVICEGELSGEVGPDEMTEERIMELASGLNASKTAA
;
A
#
# COMPACT_ATOMS: atom_id res chain seq x y z
N MET A 1 -19.41 27.21 -14.92
CA MET A 1 -19.66 28.32 -13.96
C MET A 1 -18.31 28.82 -13.51
N SER A 2 -18.11 30.12 -13.29
CA SER A 2 -16.79 30.68 -12.94
C SER A 2 -16.21 29.99 -11.71
N GLU A 3 -15.11 29.26 -11.94
CA GLU A 3 -14.39 28.36 -11.03
C GLU A 3 -13.62 29.17 -9.97
N GLN A 4 -14.30 29.85 -9.05
CA GLN A 4 -13.60 30.50 -7.95
C GLN A 4 -13.09 29.47 -6.94
N PRO A 5 -11.81 29.53 -6.56
CA PRO A 5 -11.27 28.65 -5.55
C PRO A 5 -11.84 28.98 -4.17
N ILE A 6 -12.26 27.94 -3.45
CA ILE A 6 -12.66 28.07 -2.05
C ILE A 6 -11.44 28.14 -1.14
N LEU A 7 -10.35 27.47 -1.53
CA LEU A 7 -9.06 27.46 -0.84
C LEU A 7 -7.91 27.59 -1.84
N GLU A 8 -6.99 28.50 -1.57
CA GLU A 8 -5.71 28.60 -2.28
C GLU A 8 -4.55 28.60 -1.29
N LEU A 9 -3.50 27.85 -1.63
CA LEU A 9 -2.19 27.94 -1.01
C LEU A 9 -1.27 28.65 -1.99
N ARG A 10 -0.67 29.77 -1.60
CA ARG A 10 0.25 30.53 -2.47
C ARG A 10 1.67 30.49 -1.93
N ASN A 11 2.57 29.86 -2.68
CA ASN A 11 4.00 29.78 -2.40
C ASN A 11 4.33 29.30 -0.96
N ILE A 12 3.59 28.30 -0.47
CA ILE A 12 3.78 27.75 0.88
C ILE A 12 5.13 27.05 0.99
N SER A 13 5.94 27.50 1.94
CA SER A 13 7.18 26.83 2.34
C SER A 13 7.14 26.43 3.81
N LYS A 14 7.75 25.30 4.15
CA LYS A 14 7.88 24.82 5.53
C LYS A 14 9.20 24.10 5.72
N SER A 15 9.96 24.51 6.73
CA SER A 15 11.23 23.86 7.12
C SER A 15 11.18 23.36 8.57
N PHE A 16 11.81 22.21 8.81
CA PHE A 16 12.05 21.64 10.14
C PHE A 16 13.56 21.49 10.33
N GLY A 17 14.19 22.48 10.96
CA GLY A 17 15.65 22.55 11.04
C GLY A 17 16.27 22.58 9.64
N ALA A 18 17.09 21.57 9.32
CA ALA A 18 17.75 21.44 8.02
C ALA A 18 16.84 20.86 6.91
N VAL A 19 15.72 20.23 7.26
CA VAL A 19 14.83 19.56 6.29
C VAL A 19 13.81 20.56 5.75
N LYS A 20 13.77 20.73 4.43
CA LYS A 20 12.75 21.53 3.74
C LYS A 20 11.58 20.62 3.35
N ALA A 21 10.51 20.63 4.13
CA ALA A 21 9.34 19.79 3.91
C ALA A 21 8.42 20.31 2.80
N LEU A 22 8.32 21.64 2.64
CA LEU A 22 7.63 22.29 1.52
C LEU A 22 8.45 23.47 1.00
N GLN A 23 8.46 23.67 -0.31
CA GLN A 23 9.29 24.65 -1.01
C GLN A 23 8.47 25.36 -2.09
N GLY A 24 7.84 26.49 -1.72
CA GLY A 24 7.08 27.32 -2.65
C GLY A 24 5.89 26.60 -3.29
N VAL A 25 5.23 25.72 -2.56
CA VAL A 25 4.11 24.91 -3.06
C VAL A 25 2.88 25.79 -3.23
N SER A 26 2.23 25.67 -4.40
CA SER A 26 0.94 26.30 -4.65
C SER A 26 -0.12 25.22 -4.94
N PHE A 27 -1.32 25.42 -4.42
CA PHE A 27 -2.44 24.48 -4.54
C PHE A 27 -3.74 25.26 -4.58
N GLU A 28 -4.72 24.77 -5.33
CA GLU A 28 -6.01 25.41 -5.53
C GLU A 28 -7.11 24.36 -5.44
N LEU A 29 -8.09 24.60 -4.57
CA LEU A 29 -9.31 23.81 -4.45
C LEU A 29 -10.52 24.65 -4.85
N ARG A 30 -11.31 24.15 -5.79
CA ARG A 30 -12.53 24.78 -6.29
C ARG A 30 -13.76 24.34 -5.51
N THR A 31 -14.78 25.20 -5.46
CA THR A 31 -16.06 24.87 -4.81
C THR A 31 -16.72 23.65 -5.45
N GLY A 32 -17.05 22.63 -4.65
CA GLY A 32 -17.73 21.41 -5.12
C GLY A 32 -16.90 20.51 -6.05
N GLU A 33 -15.57 20.54 -5.95
CA GLU A 33 -14.68 19.59 -6.64
C GLU A 33 -14.11 18.55 -5.68
N ILE A 34 -13.75 17.37 -6.19
CA ILE A 34 -12.91 16.39 -5.51
C ILE A 34 -11.52 16.49 -6.13
N HIS A 35 -10.56 16.99 -5.37
CA HIS A 35 -9.19 17.24 -5.82
C HIS A 35 -8.23 16.25 -5.17
N ALA A 36 -7.59 15.41 -5.98
CA ALA A 36 -6.58 14.48 -5.51
C ALA A 36 -5.25 15.19 -5.19
N LEU A 37 -4.69 14.92 -4.00
CA LEU A 37 -3.30 15.28 -3.70
C LEU A 37 -2.43 14.02 -3.79
N ALA A 38 -1.69 13.90 -4.90
CA ALA A 38 -0.83 12.77 -5.17
C ALA A 38 0.64 13.12 -4.89
N GLY A 39 1.42 12.13 -4.48
CA GLY A 39 2.85 12.30 -4.20
C GLY A 39 3.41 11.07 -3.50
N GLU A 40 4.72 10.87 -3.57
CA GLU A 40 5.39 9.81 -2.82
C GLU A 40 5.34 10.06 -1.30
N ASN A 41 5.74 9.05 -0.52
CA ASN A 41 5.96 9.21 0.91
C ASN A 41 7.07 10.24 1.15
N GLY A 42 6.80 11.22 2.01
CA GLY A 42 7.72 12.34 2.23
C GLY A 42 7.63 13.46 1.19
N ALA A 43 6.73 13.40 0.20
CA ALA A 43 6.53 14.47 -0.78
C ALA A 43 6.00 15.79 -0.19
N GLY A 44 5.58 15.79 1.08
CA GLY A 44 5.08 16.98 1.79
C GLY A 44 3.55 17.05 1.95
N LYS A 45 2.80 16.03 1.51
CA LYS A 45 1.32 15.97 1.59
C LYS A 45 0.78 16.23 2.99
N SER A 46 1.18 15.44 3.99
CA SER A 46 0.74 15.60 5.38
C SER A 46 1.21 16.92 5.99
N THR A 47 2.39 17.43 5.59
CA THR A 47 2.84 18.77 5.99
C THR A 47 1.89 19.85 5.46
N MET A 48 1.45 19.72 4.20
CA MET A 48 0.50 20.64 3.58
C MET A 48 -0.86 20.59 4.27
N MET A 49 -1.36 19.38 4.58
CA MET A 49 -2.62 19.20 5.32
C MET A 49 -2.56 19.82 6.71
N ASN A 50 -1.49 19.56 7.45
CA ASN A 50 -1.29 20.13 8.79
C ASN A 50 -1.18 21.67 8.75
N ILE A 51 -0.78 22.25 7.61
CA ILE A 51 -0.81 23.70 7.41
C ILE A 51 -2.24 24.18 7.15
N ILE A 52 -3.01 23.48 6.32
CA ILE A 52 -4.42 23.82 6.06
C ILE A 52 -5.27 23.72 7.34
N ASP A 53 -5.04 22.69 8.16
CA ASP A 53 -5.71 22.46 9.45
C ASP A 53 -5.15 23.32 10.61
N GLY A 54 -4.10 24.11 10.34
CA GLY A 54 -3.53 25.06 11.30
C GLY A 54 -2.66 24.45 12.41
N ILE A 55 -2.45 23.12 12.43
CA ILE A 55 -1.48 22.45 13.32
C ILE A 55 -0.07 23.01 13.11
N LEU A 56 0.26 23.35 11.87
CA LEU A 56 1.52 23.96 11.49
C LEU A 56 1.28 25.32 10.84
N GLN A 57 2.06 26.33 11.23
CA GLN A 57 2.12 27.57 10.46
C GLN A 57 3.13 27.44 9.32
N PRO A 58 2.84 27.98 8.12
CA PRO A 58 3.83 28.05 7.05
C PRO A 58 4.99 28.96 7.47
N SER A 59 6.19 28.68 6.97
CA SER A 59 7.35 29.55 7.15
C SER A 59 7.31 30.74 6.19
N GLU A 60 6.79 30.53 4.99
CA GLU A 60 6.58 31.53 3.95
C GLU A 60 5.32 31.17 3.15
N GLY A 61 4.77 32.16 2.43
CA GLY A 61 3.53 32.01 1.68
C GLY A 61 2.28 32.38 2.47
N GLU A 62 1.12 32.25 1.84
CA GLU A 62 -0.18 32.61 2.44
C GLU A 62 -1.26 31.57 2.11
N ILE A 63 -2.19 31.41 3.04
CA ILE A 63 -3.42 30.62 2.87
C ILE A 63 -4.54 31.61 2.57
N ILE A 64 -5.30 31.35 1.51
CA ILE A 64 -6.44 32.18 1.12
C ILE A 64 -7.67 31.30 1.16
N LEU A 65 -8.66 31.73 1.95
CA LEU A 65 -9.92 31.04 2.14
C LEU A 65 -11.04 31.97 1.70
N ARG A 66 -11.87 31.53 0.74
CA ARG A 66 -12.95 32.35 0.15
C ARG A 66 -12.46 33.72 -0.33
N GLY A 67 -11.26 33.78 -0.90
CA GLY A 67 -10.64 35.00 -1.42
C GLY A 67 -9.98 35.90 -0.37
N GLU A 68 -10.02 35.55 0.93
CA GLU A 68 -9.38 36.31 2.00
C GLU A 68 -8.14 35.59 2.54
N ALA A 69 -7.05 36.32 2.73
CA ALA A 69 -5.85 35.78 3.39
C ALA A 69 -6.15 35.49 4.86
N VAL A 70 -5.87 34.26 5.30
CA VAL A 70 -6.14 33.78 6.65
C VAL A 70 -4.90 33.16 7.30
N SER A 71 -4.86 33.23 8.62
CA SER A 71 -4.01 32.37 9.45
C SER A 71 -4.95 31.47 10.25
N VAL A 72 -4.75 30.16 10.13
CA VAL A 72 -5.57 29.14 10.79
C VAL A 72 -4.83 28.69 12.03
N ASP A 73 -5.39 28.95 13.22
CA ASP A 73 -4.75 28.64 14.50
C ASP A 73 -5.28 27.32 15.08
N GLY A 74 -4.78 26.22 14.54
CA GLY A 74 -5.11 24.87 14.95
C GLY A 74 -6.48 24.33 14.49
N PRO A 75 -6.75 23.03 14.75
CA PRO A 75 -7.90 22.33 14.18
C PRO A 75 -9.25 22.93 14.56
N ALA A 76 -9.36 23.47 15.78
CA ALA A 76 -10.60 24.09 16.25
C ALA A 76 -10.91 25.42 15.54
N ASP A 77 -9.90 26.14 15.06
CA ASP A 77 -10.11 27.33 14.21
C ASP A 77 -10.39 26.92 12.76
N ALA A 78 -9.69 25.89 12.25
CA ALA A 78 -9.95 25.31 10.94
C ALA A 78 -11.43 24.88 10.78
N GLN A 79 -11.95 24.14 11.76
CA GLN A 79 -13.33 23.68 11.77
C GLN A 79 -14.35 24.82 11.79
N LYS A 80 -14.11 25.87 12.59
CA LYS A 80 -14.98 27.07 12.60
C LYS A 80 -14.98 27.83 11.27
N ARG A 81 -13.92 27.67 10.48
CA ARG A 81 -13.78 28.27 9.15
C ARG A 81 -14.37 27.38 8.05
N GLY A 82 -14.90 26.21 8.40
CA GLY A 82 -15.50 25.24 7.48
C GLY A 82 -14.52 24.22 6.92
N ILE A 83 -13.37 23.99 7.57
CA ILE A 83 -12.37 22.99 7.16
C ILE A 83 -12.44 21.79 8.11
N GLY A 84 -12.81 20.62 7.59
CA GLY A 84 -12.79 19.35 8.30
C GLY A 84 -11.67 18.45 7.80
N LEU A 85 -10.98 17.76 8.71
CA LEU A 85 -9.91 16.80 8.40
C LEU A 85 -10.25 15.43 8.98
N VAL A 86 -10.14 14.40 8.15
CA VAL A 86 -10.19 12.99 8.52
C VAL A 86 -8.80 12.39 8.32
N HIS A 87 -8.19 11.96 9.42
CA HIS A 87 -6.86 11.36 9.42
C HIS A 87 -6.89 9.90 8.94
N GLN A 88 -5.71 9.40 8.54
CA GLN A 88 -5.51 8.01 8.13
C GLN A 88 -5.82 7.01 9.26
N GLU A 89 -5.40 7.32 10.49
CA GLU A 89 -5.74 6.51 11.67
C GLU A 89 -7.01 7.05 12.33
N ILE A 90 -7.92 6.13 12.69
CA ILE A 90 -9.19 6.46 13.34
C ILE A 90 -8.91 7.05 14.73
N ALA A 91 -9.36 8.28 14.96
CA ALA A 91 -9.11 9.06 16.17
C ALA A 91 -10.40 9.26 16.98
N LEU A 92 -11.07 8.14 17.27
CA LEU A 92 -12.30 8.08 18.05
C LEU A 92 -12.03 7.54 19.47
N CYS A 93 -12.75 8.07 20.45
CA CYS A 93 -12.78 7.53 21.80
C CYS A 93 -13.66 6.27 21.83
N PRO A 94 -13.11 5.07 22.10
CA PRO A 94 -13.84 3.80 21.97
C PRO A 94 -14.95 3.65 23.02
N ASP A 95 -14.72 4.19 24.22
CA ASP A 95 -15.57 3.99 25.41
C ASP A 95 -16.80 4.91 25.45
N VAL A 96 -16.93 5.87 24.51
CA VAL A 96 -18.02 6.85 24.48
C VAL A 96 -18.90 6.66 23.24
N SER A 97 -20.09 7.24 23.27
CA SER A 97 -21.06 7.03 22.21
C SER A 97 -20.61 7.66 20.88
N VAL A 98 -21.16 7.16 19.77
CA VAL A 98 -20.97 7.74 18.44
C VAL A 98 -21.34 9.23 18.43
N ALA A 99 -22.47 9.59 19.03
CA ALA A 99 -22.90 10.99 19.14
C ALA A 99 -21.86 11.85 19.86
N GLU A 100 -21.35 11.37 21.01
CA GLU A 100 -20.36 12.09 21.82
C GLU A 100 -19.05 12.31 21.04
N ASN A 101 -18.59 11.30 20.29
CA ASN A 101 -17.43 11.43 19.40
C ASN A 101 -17.62 12.51 18.34
N ILE A 102 -18.78 12.53 17.66
CA ILE A 102 -19.09 13.52 16.60
C ILE A 102 -19.05 14.94 17.16
N PHE A 103 -19.57 15.16 18.36
CA PHE A 103 -19.70 16.50 18.95
C PHE A 103 -18.66 16.82 20.04
N MET A 104 -17.57 16.05 20.12
CA MET A 104 -16.61 16.16 21.22
C MET A 104 -16.00 17.57 21.37
N ALA A 105 -15.74 18.25 20.25
CA ALA A 105 -15.27 19.64 20.24
C ALA A 105 -16.33 20.62 20.80
N ALA A 106 -17.59 20.45 20.41
CA ALA A 106 -18.70 21.29 20.87
C ALA A 106 -19.01 21.06 22.36
N THR A 107 -18.87 19.83 22.84
CA THR A 107 -19.03 19.50 24.26
C THR A 107 -17.96 20.14 25.14
N ASN A 108 -16.71 20.19 24.67
CA ASN A 108 -15.59 20.78 25.42
C ASN A 108 -15.65 22.32 25.48
N ALA A 109 -16.26 22.96 24.47
CA ALA A 109 -16.39 24.42 24.41
C ALA A 109 -17.56 25.00 25.24
N ARG A 110 -18.50 24.18 25.71
CA ARG A 110 -19.70 24.64 26.41
C ARG A 110 -19.36 25.06 27.85
N ARG A 111 -19.78 26.27 28.24
CA ARG A 111 -19.67 26.81 29.62
C ARG A 111 -20.83 26.39 30.55
N SER A 112 -21.74 25.55 30.08
CA SER A 112 -22.89 25.06 30.85
C SER A 112 -22.46 23.97 31.82
N LEU A 113 -22.99 23.99 33.05
CA LEU A 113 -22.79 22.92 34.05
C LEU A 113 -23.50 21.61 33.66
N PHE A 114 -24.48 21.66 32.76
CA PHE A 114 -25.26 20.50 32.33
C PHE A 114 -25.22 20.35 30.80
N MET A 115 -24.98 19.13 30.34
CA MET A 115 -24.91 18.76 28.92
C MET A 115 -26.25 18.20 28.44
N ASP A 116 -26.75 18.72 27.31
CA ASP A 116 -27.96 18.21 26.68
C ASP A 116 -27.61 17.09 25.70
N TYR A 117 -27.53 15.86 26.23
CA TYR A 117 -27.25 14.67 25.44
C TYR A 117 -28.37 14.33 24.46
N ALA A 118 -29.61 14.74 24.73
CA ALA A 118 -30.73 14.46 23.83
C ALA A 118 -30.62 15.31 22.55
N GLU A 119 -30.28 16.59 22.69
CA GLU A 119 -29.99 17.48 21.56
C GLU A 119 -28.80 16.97 20.74
N LEU A 120 -27.73 16.57 21.40
CA LEU A 120 -26.50 16.06 20.77
C LEU A 120 -26.76 14.79 19.96
N LYS A 121 -27.50 13.84 20.52
CA LYS A 121 -27.91 12.60 19.82
C LYS A 121 -28.81 12.88 18.62
N LYS A 122 -29.72 13.84 18.73
CA LYS A 122 -30.59 14.25 17.61
C LYS A 122 -29.77 14.81 16.45
N LYS A 123 -28.84 15.72 16.74
CA LYS A 123 -27.94 16.30 15.72
C LYS A 123 -27.03 15.24 15.08
N ALA A 124 -26.54 14.29 15.88
CA ALA A 124 -25.74 13.18 15.37
C ALA A 124 -26.54 12.30 14.40
N ALA A 125 -27.80 11.98 14.75
CA ALA A 125 -28.68 11.23 13.86
C ALA A 125 -28.93 11.95 12.52
N GLU A 126 -29.09 13.28 12.54
CA GLU A 126 -29.29 14.10 11.34
C GLU A 126 -28.08 14.05 10.39
N ILE A 127 -26.85 14.12 10.94
CA ILE A 127 -25.62 14.00 10.15
C ILE A 127 -25.45 12.57 9.62
N LEU A 128 -25.59 11.57 10.49
CA LEU A 128 -25.40 10.16 10.12
C LEU A 128 -26.41 9.71 9.06
N ALA A 129 -27.67 10.18 9.11
CA ALA A 129 -28.67 9.89 8.09
C ALA A 129 -28.25 10.34 6.67
N ARG A 130 -27.32 11.30 6.55
CA ARG A 130 -26.76 11.73 5.25
C ARG A 130 -25.69 10.76 4.74
N LEU A 131 -25.00 10.05 5.62
CA LEU A 131 -23.83 9.23 5.31
C LEU A 131 -24.16 7.72 5.32
N SER A 132 -24.60 7.19 6.47
CA SER A 132 -24.86 5.77 6.70
C SER A 132 -25.70 5.58 7.98
N PRO A 133 -26.58 4.57 8.06
CA PRO A 133 -27.39 4.30 9.25
C PRO A 133 -26.57 3.71 10.41
N VAL A 134 -25.74 4.54 11.05
CA VAL A 134 -25.05 4.21 12.30
C VAL A 134 -25.89 4.72 13.47
N ASP A 135 -26.06 3.89 14.52
CA ASP A 135 -26.80 4.30 15.71
C ASP A 135 -25.94 5.29 16.54
N PRO A 136 -26.41 6.53 16.78
CA PRO A 136 -25.66 7.52 17.58
C PRO A 136 -25.50 7.13 19.07
N ASN A 137 -26.27 6.15 19.56
CA ASN A 137 -26.31 5.77 20.98
C ASN A 137 -25.30 4.70 21.37
N VAL A 138 -24.78 3.94 20.42
CA VAL A 138 -23.81 2.87 20.72
C VAL A 138 -22.41 3.44 20.94
N ASN A 139 -21.63 2.75 21.76
CA ASN A 139 -20.20 3.02 21.93
C ASN A 139 -19.46 2.71 20.63
N VAL A 140 -18.42 3.51 20.33
CA VAL A 140 -17.62 3.34 19.12
C VAL A 140 -16.91 1.97 19.07
N GLU A 141 -16.50 1.42 20.21
CA GLU A 141 -15.89 0.08 20.28
C GLU A 141 -16.78 -1.04 19.69
N LYS A 142 -18.11 -0.82 19.62
CA LYS A 142 -19.10 -1.83 19.21
C LYS A 142 -19.45 -1.77 17.73
N ILE A 143 -18.90 -0.81 16.98
CA ILE A 143 -19.17 -0.64 15.55
C ILE A 143 -17.96 -1.07 14.72
N SER A 144 -18.22 -1.54 13.49
CA SER A 144 -17.18 -1.96 12.53
C SER A 144 -16.23 -0.81 12.18
N ILE A 145 -15.01 -1.14 11.73
CA ILE A 145 -14.01 -0.17 11.26
C ILE A 145 -14.58 0.75 10.17
N SER A 146 -15.33 0.19 9.22
CA SER A 146 -16.04 0.99 8.20
C SER A 146 -17.00 2.01 8.80
N ASN A 147 -17.79 1.61 9.79
CA ASN A 147 -18.69 2.55 10.47
C ASN A 147 -17.92 3.58 11.30
N GLN A 148 -16.77 3.22 11.89
CA GLN A 148 -15.90 4.17 12.57
C GLN A 148 -15.39 5.24 11.59
N GLN A 149 -15.03 4.86 10.36
CA GLN A 149 -14.64 5.81 9.31
C GLN A 149 -15.79 6.78 8.97
N ILE A 150 -17.03 6.27 8.88
CA ILE A 150 -18.21 7.13 8.69
C ILE A 150 -18.38 8.11 9.86
N VAL A 151 -18.10 7.69 11.09
CA VAL A 151 -18.19 8.55 12.27
C VAL A 151 -17.13 9.65 12.25
N GLU A 152 -15.90 9.38 11.78
CA GLU A 152 -14.89 10.43 11.57
C GLU A 152 -15.33 11.45 10.50
N ILE A 153 -15.92 10.99 9.40
CA ILE A 153 -16.48 11.89 8.38
C ILE A 153 -17.63 12.72 8.99
N ALA A 154 -18.52 12.09 9.75
CA ALA A 154 -19.63 12.78 10.42
C ALA A 154 -19.13 13.88 11.37
N LYS A 155 -18.07 13.59 12.14
CA LYS A 155 -17.39 14.53 13.04
C LYS A 155 -16.79 15.71 12.27
N ALA A 156 -16.10 15.44 11.15
CA ALA A 156 -15.52 16.48 10.29
C ALA A 156 -16.59 17.38 9.64
N LEU A 157 -17.77 16.83 9.35
CA LEU A 157 -18.90 17.56 8.76
C LEU A 157 -19.69 18.44 9.74
N THR A 158 -19.32 18.46 11.02
CA THR A 158 -19.94 19.39 11.99
C THR A 158 -19.53 20.85 11.70
N LEU A 159 -20.34 21.82 12.15
CA LEU A 159 -20.07 23.27 12.03
C LEU A 159 -19.98 23.80 10.58
N ASP A 160 -20.93 23.40 9.72
CA ASP A 160 -21.07 23.92 8.35
C ASP A 160 -19.79 23.74 7.51
N CYS A 161 -19.24 22.53 7.52
CA CYS A 161 -18.07 22.15 6.74
C CYS A 161 -18.28 22.41 5.23
N GLU A 162 -17.37 23.18 4.63
CA GLU A 162 -17.34 23.49 3.20
C GLU A 162 -16.14 22.82 2.50
N ILE A 163 -15.07 22.52 3.25
CA ILE A 163 -13.85 21.84 2.77
C ILE A 163 -13.62 20.61 3.62
N LEU A 164 -13.62 19.42 3.01
CA LEU A 164 -13.31 18.16 3.66
C LEU A 164 -11.97 17.61 3.16
N ILE A 165 -11.08 17.25 4.06
CA ILE A 165 -9.80 16.64 3.74
C ILE A 165 -9.84 15.17 4.19
N LEU A 166 -9.58 14.25 3.27
CA LEU A 166 -9.57 12.81 3.54
C LEU A 166 -8.15 12.26 3.30
N ASP A 167 -7.49 11.82 4.36
CA ASP A 167 -6.14 11.24 4.29
C ASP A 167 -6.18 9.71 4.20
N GLU A 168 -5.95 9.15 3.00
CA GLU A 168 -5.97 7.70 2.72
C GLU A 168 -7.15 6.93 3.36
N PRO A 169 -8.40 7.40 3.17
CA PRO A 169 -9.54 6.92 3.96
C PRO A 169 -9.97 5.47 3.64
N THR A 170 -9.43 4.86 2.58
CA THR A 170 -9.72 3.49 2.13
C THR A 170 -8.66 2.47 2.57
N ALA A 171 -7.58 2.91 3.24
CA ALA A 171 -6.44 2.04 3.56
C ALA A 171 -6.82 0.83 4.43
N ALA A 172 -7.82 0.99 5.32
CA ALA A 172 -8.30 -0.05 6.23
C ALA A 172 -9.66 -0.66 5.82
N LEU A 173 -10.16 -0.34 4.61
CA LEU A 173 -11.47 -0.76 4.14
C LEU A 173 -11.38 -1.87 3.10
N THR A 174 -12.39 -2.74 3.08
CA THR A 174 -12.63 -3.68 1.98
C THR A 174 -13.10 -2.93 0.72
N GLU A 175 -13.03 -3.56 -0.46
CA GLU A 175 -13.50 -2.94 -1.71
C GLU A 175 -14.97 -2.49 -1.66
N THR A 176 -15.84 -3.33 -1.08
CA THR A 176 -17.27 -3.01 -0.96
C THR A 176 -17.50 -1.80 -0.05
N GLU A 177 -16.71 -1.66 1.02
CA GLU A 177 -16.77 -0.52 1.93
C GLU A 177 -16.20 0.74 1.28
N SER A 178 -15.12 0.64 0.51
CA SER A 178 -14.56 1.75 -0.27
C SER A 178 -15.57 2.29 -1.30
N VAL A 179 -16.28 1.40 -2.01
CA VAL A 179 -17.35 1.81 -2.93
C VAL A 179 -18.47 2.57 -2.21
N ALA A 180 -18.81 2.18 -0.98
CA ALA A 180 -19.79 2.92 -0.18
C ALA A 180 -19.29 4.31 0.21
N LEU A 181 -18.02 4.43 0.61
CA LEU A 181 -17.37 5.72 0.89
C LEU A 181 -17.36 6.64 -0.33
N PHE A 182 -17.03 6.12 -1.51
CA PHE A 182 -17.02 6.92 -2.74
C PHE A 182 -18.40 7.49 -3.09
N LYS A 183 -19.47 6.72 -2.90
CA LYS A 183 -20.84 7.24 -3.06
C LYS A 183 -21.14 8.40 -2.12
N ILE A 184 -20.64 8.33 -0.89
CA ILE A 184 -20.76 9.42 0.09
C ILE A 184 -19.98 10.64 -0.38
N MET A 185 -18.74 10.48 -0.83
CA MET A 185 -17.92 11.58 -1.35
C MET A 185 -18.61 12.30 -2.51
N GLN A 186 -19.14 11.57 -3.50
CA GLN A 186 -19.86 12.15 -4.62
C GLN A 186 -21.12 12.90 -4.17
N LYS A 187 -21.87 12.36 -3.20
CA LYS A 187 -23.03 13.05 -2.63
C LYS A 187 -22.63 14.34 -1.90
N LEU A 188 -21.56 14.35 -1.12
CA LEU A 188 -21.09 15.55 -0.42
C LEU A 188 -20.63 16.62 -1.42
N LYS A 189 -19.99 16.21 -2.52
CA LYS A 189 -19.64 17.08 -3.65
C LYS A 189 -20.88 17.72 -4.27
N GLU A 190 -21.92 16.94 -4.55
CA GLU A 190 -23.21 17.44 -5.07
C GLU A 190 -23.89 18.43 -4.12
N GLU A 191 -23.69 18.26 -2.80
CA GLU A 191 -24.16 19.17 -1.75
C GLU A 191 -23.28 20.44 -1.62
N GLY A 192 -22.22 20.58 -2.44
CA GLY A 192 -21.36 21.75 -2.55
C GLY A 192 -20.09 21.71 -1.71
N ILE A 193 -19.80 20.59 -1.03
CA ILE A 193 -18.57 20.43 -0.25
C ILE A 193 -17.41 20.14 -1.19
N SER A 194 -16.32 20.88 -1.04
CA SER A 194 -15.07 20.63 -1.74
C SER A 194 -14.23 19.61 -0.98
N ILE A 195 -13.66 18.63 -1.68
CA ILE A 195 -12.92 17.53 -1.05
C ILE A 195 -11.47 17.54 -1.52
N ILE A 196 -10.52 17.53 -0.58
CA ILE A 196 -9.13 17.16 -0.85
C ILE A 196 -9.00 15.67 -0.54
N TYR A 197 -8.71 14.86 -1.55
CA TYR A 197 -8.59 13.42 -1.43
C TYR A 197 -7.14 12.99 -1.54
N ILE A 198 -6.60 12.33 -0.52
CA ILE A 198 -5.24 11.78 -0.58
C ILE A 198 -5.35 10.28 -0.76
N SER A 199 -4.77 9.80 -1.85
CA SER A 199 -4.64 8.37 -2.11
C SER A 199 -3.39 8.11 -2.94
N HIS A 200 -2.81 6.93 -2.74
CA HIS A 200 -1.77 6.36 -3.58
C HIS A 200 -2.35 5.34 -4.58
N ARG A 201 -3.65 5.07 -4.54
CA ARG A 201 -4.33 4.12 -5.42
C ARG A 201 -4.85 4.83 -6.65
N MET A 202 -4.25 4.53 -7.80
CA MET A 202 -4.57 5.22 -9.06
C MET A 202 -6.03 5.03 -9.46
N ALA A 203 -6.57 3.82 -9.36
CA ALA A 203 -7.97 3.54 -9.69
C ALA A 203 -8.93 4.50 -8.97
N GLU A 204 -8.69 4.77 -7.68
CA GLU A 204 -9.52 5.68 -6.89
C GLU A 204 -9.41 7.14 -7.38
N ILE A 205 -8.19 7.60 -7.69
CA ILE A 205 -7.97 8.95 -8.22
C ILE A 205 -8.72 9.14 -9.54
N PHE A 206 -8.56 8.20 -10.47
CA PHE A 206 -9.14 8.28 -11.81
C PHE A 206 -10.66 8.14 -11.83
N GLU A 207 -11.22 7.37 -10.91
CA GLU A 207 -12.67 7.15 -10.84
C GLU A 207 -13.39 8.25 -10.06
N GLN A 208 -12.75 8.84 -9.04
CA GLN A 208 -13.45 9.69 -8.05
C GLN A 208 -13.10 11.17 -8.11
N CYS A 209 -11.95 11.55 -8.66
CA CYS A 209 -11.44 12.92 -8.58
C CYS A 209 -11.60 13.69 -9.90
N ASP A 210 -11.83 15.00 -9.80
CA ASP A 210 -11.90 15.91 -10.95
C ASP A 210 -10.52 16.35 -11.42
N ARG A 211 -9.63 16.63 -10.46
CA ARG A 211 -8.29 17.16 -10.67
C ARG A 211 -7.30 16.47 -9.75
N VAL A 212 -6.03 16.47 -10.15
CA VAL A 212 -4.93 15.95 -9.35
C VAL A 212 -3.78 16.94 -9.31
N THR A 213 -3.31 17.28 -8.11
CA THR A 213 -2.04 17.96 -7.89
C THR A 213 -0.98 16.96 -7.47
N VAL A 214 0.18 17.01 -8.13
CA VAL A 214 1.34 16.18 -7.81
C VAL A 214 2.35 16.98 -7.00
N LEU A 215 2.69 16.47 -5.82
CA LEU A 215 3.83 16.91 -5.01
C LEU A 215 4.96 15.89 -5.09
N ARG A 216 6.20 16.39 -5.18
CA ARG A 216 7.42 15.58 -5.11
C ARG A 216 8.54 16.34 -4.42
N ASP A 217 9.23 15.70 -3.48
CA ASP A 217 10.33 16.30 -2.70
C ASP A 217 9.99 17.68 -2.08
N GLY A 218 8.75 17.84 -1.61
CA GLY A 218 8.26 19.09 -1.03
C GLY A 218 7.99 20.20 -2.06
N LYS A 219 7.94 19.88 -3.35
CA LYS A 219 7.69 20.84 -4.44
C LYS A 219 6.42 20.51 -5.18
N PHE A 220 5.78 21.56 -5.70
CA PHE A 220 4.71 21.47 -6.66
C PHE A 220 5.27 21.03 -8.02
N ILE A 221 4.67 20.00 -8.63
CA ILE A 221 5.06 19.52 -9.97
C ILE A 221 4.05 19.99 -11.01
N CYS A 222 2.77 19.66 -10.84
CA CYS A 222 1.70 20.05 -11.75
C CYS A 222 0.32 19.90 -11.10
N THR A 223 -0.68 20.48 -11.75
CA THR A 223 -2.10 20.17 -11.54
C THR A 223 -2.72 19.87 -12.88
N ASP A 224 -3.37 18.72 -13.00
CA ASP A 224 -4.02 18.27 -14.22
C ASP A 224 -5.50 17.95 -13.96
N ASN A 225 -6.33 18.04 -14.99
CA ASN A 225 -7.66 17.43 -14.93
C ASN A 225 -7.49 15.94 -15.11
N VAL A 226 -8.15 15.16 -14.26
CA VAL A 226 -8.05 13.69 -14.29
C VAL A 226 -8.54 13.13 -15.63
N ALA A 227 -9.55 13.76 -16.23
CA ALA A 227 -10.08 13.39 -17.55
C ALA A 227 -9.10 13.58 -18.73
N ASP A 228 -8.04 14.37 -18.54
CA ASP A 228 -7.10 14.73 -19.61
C ASP A 228 -5.80 13.91 -19.56
N ILE A 229 -5.64 13.03 -18.57
CA ILE A 229 -4.41 12.25 -18.34
C ILE A 229 -4.73 10.76 -18.20
N THR A 230 -3.70 9.93 -18.32
CA THR A 230 -3.76 8.48 -18.03
C THR A 230 -3.09 8.15 -16.70
N PRO A 231 -3.37 6.97 -16.09
CA PRO A 231 -2.64 6.50 -14.91
C PRO A 231 -1.12 6.54 -15.10
N ASP A 232 -0.69 6.16 -16.30
CA ASP A 232 0.67 6.16 -16.74
C ASP A 232 1.30 7.57 -16.72
N ASP A 233 0.61 8.58 -17.25
CA ASP A 233 1.06 9.98 -17.20
C ASP A 233 1.25 10.48 -15.76
N LEU A 234 0.30 10.13 -14.86
CA LEU A 234 0.35 10.52 -13.46
C LEU A 234 1.54 9.87 -12.74
N ILE A 235 1.80 8.59 -13.02
CA ILE A 235 2.95 7.87 -12.45
C ILE A 235 4.27 8.50 -12.90
N GLY A 236 4.41 8.83 -14.19
CA GLY A 236 5.63 9.48 -14.70
C GLY A 236 5.91 10.82 -13.99
N LYS A 237 4.85 11.58 -13.67
CA LYS A 237 4.95 12.84 -12.90
C LYS A 237 5.34 12.60 -11.44
N LEU A 238 4.79 11.55 -10.81
CA LEU A 238 5.09 11.17 -9.42
C LEU A 238 6.55 10.77 -9.23
N VAL A 239 7.08 9.92 -10.13
CA VAL A 239 8.44 9.37 -10.03
C VAL A 239 9.49 10.30 -10.68
N GLY A 240 9.07 11.14 -11.64
CA GLY A 240 9.96 12.02 -12.39
C GLY A 240 10.81 11.29 -13.43
N ARG A 241 10.28 10.20 -13.99
CA ARG A 241 10.91 9.37 -15.03
C ARG A 241 9.87 9.03 -16.11
N ASP A 242 10.33 8.69 -17.31
CA ASP A 242 9.45 8.19 -18.36
C ASP A 242 8.92 6.79 -17.99
N LEU A 243 7.70 6.46 -18.41
CA LEU A 243 7.02 5.18 -18.12
C LEU A 243 7.83 3.93 -18.47
N GLY A 244 8.67 4.03 -19.50
CA GLY A 244 9.61 2.97 -19.89
C GLY A 244 10.63 2.61 -18.81
N ASP A 245 10.79 3.44 -17.78
CA ASP A 245 11.73 3.22 -16.67
C ASP A 245 11.04 2.66 -15.40
N LEU A 246 9.72 2.45 -15.40
CA LEU A 246 9.01 1.95 -14.21
C LEU A 246 9.27 0.47 -13.94
N TYR A 247 9.34 -0.31 -15.01
CA TYR A 247 9.64 -1.72 -14.95
C TYR A 247 10.98 -1.98 -15.61
N PRO A 248 11.83 -2.85 -15.01
CA PRO A 248 13.07 -3.22 -15.66
C PRO A 248 12.78 -3.97 -16.97
N PRO A 249 13.72 -3.94 -17.94
CA PRO A 249 13.59 -4.77 -19.13
C PRO A 249 13.43 -6.24 -18.73
N LYS A 250 12.53 -6.93 -19.44
CA LYS A 250 12.32 -8.38 -19.29
C LYS A 250 13.55 -9.15 -19.75
N ALA A 251 13.67 -10.41 -19.33
CA ALA A 251 14.80 -11.24 -19.74
C ALA A 251 14.81 -11.43 -21.27
N GLU A 252 15.92 -11.07 -21.91
CA GLU A 252 16.13 -11.39 -23.32
C GLU A 252 16.52 -12.88 -23.46
N ASN A 253 15.69 -13.66 -24.13
CA ASN A 253 15.94 -15.07 -24.47
C ASN A 253 16.08 -16.02 -23.27
N ILE A 254 14.98 -16.27 -22.55
CA ILE A 254 14.90 -17.41 -21.62
C ILE A 254 15.05 -18.72 -22.40
N ASP A 255 16.10 -19.47 -22.13
CA ASP A 255 16.36 -20.76 -22.78
C ASP A 255 15.32 -21.79 -22.34
N ALA A 256 14.36 -22.06 -23.22
CA ALA A 256 13.31 -23.05 -22.99
C ALA A 256 13.84 -24.50 -22.87
N SER A 257 15.09 -24.75 -23.30
CA SER A 257 15.75 -26.06 -23.21
C SER A 257 16.59 -26.25 -21.93
N ALA A 258 16.79 -25.18 -21.15
CA ALA A 258 17.51 -25.25 -19.89
C ALA A 258 16.77 -26.13 -18.87
N THR A 259 17.54 -26.80 -17.99
CA THR A 259 16.95 -27.53 -16.87
C THR A 259 16.27 -26.54 -15.93
N PRO A 260 14.99 -26.74 -15.54
CA PRO A 260 14.31 -25.86 -14.61
C PRO A 260 15.02 -25.75 -13.26
N LEU A 261 15.04 -24.55 -12.69
CA LEU A 261 15.46 -24.32 -11.32
C LEU A 261 14.47 -24.98 -10.35
N LEU A 262 13.17 -24.77 -10.59
CA LEU A 262 12.07 -25.40 -9.87
C LEU A 262 11.20 -26.17 -10.86
N ARG A 263 10.71 -27.34 -10.45
CA ARG A 263 9.61 -28.02 -11.12
C ARG A 263 8.64 -28.53 -10.09
N VAL A 264 7.39 -28.11 -10.23
CA VAL A 264 6.26 -28.51 -9.39
C VAL A 264 5.37 -29.42 -10.23
N LYS A 265 5.03 -30.59 -9.70
CA LYS A 265 4.17 -31.58 -10.38
C LYS A 265 3.03 -31.99 -9.47
N ASP A 266 1.80 -31.82 -9.95
CA ASP A 266 0.56 -32.30 -9.36
C ASP A 266 0.41 -31.95 -7.87
N LEU A 267 0.93 -30.77 -7.48
CA LEU A 267 0.88 -30.30 -6.10
C LEU A 267 -0.58 -30.05 -5.72
N THR A 268 -1.04 -30.70 -4.66
CA THR A 268 -2.45 -30.70 -4.26
C THR A 268 -2.60 -30.59 -2.76
N ASP A 269 -3.44 -29.64 -2.35
CA ASP A 269 -4.04 -29.50 -1.04
C ASP A 269 -5.56 -29.41 -1.27
N PRO A 270 -6.35 -30.47 -1.01
CA PRO A 270 -7.76 -30.54 -1.41
C PRO A 270 -8.64 -29.40 -0.88
N GLU A 271 -8.23 -28.72 0.19
CA GLU A 271 -8.92 -27.59 0.78
C GLU A 271 -8.59 -26.25 0.09
N ARG A 272 -7.44 -26.15 -0.60
CA ARG A 272 -6.89 -24.87 -1.07
C ARG A 272 -6.53 -24.81 -2.55
N PHE A 273 -5.91 -25.86 -3.10
CA PHE A 273 -5.49 -25.89 -4.51
C PHE A 273 -5.31 -27.33 -5.03
N ARG A 274 -5.45 -27.56 -6.34
CA ARG A 274 -5.43 -28.91 -6.92
C ARG A 274 -4.61 -28.97 -8.20
N ASN A 275 -3.85 -30.06 -8.34
CA ASN A 275 -3.11 -30.43 -9.55
C ASN A 275 -2.23 -29.29 -10.11
N ILE A 276 -1.55 -28.56 -9.23
CA ILE A 276 -0.70 -27.44 -9.65
C ILE A 276 0.61 -27.99 -10.21
N SER A 277 0.88 -27.67 -11.48
CA SER A 277 2.06 -28.12 -12.21
C SER A 277 2.66 -26.96 -13.01
N PHE A 278 3.93 -26.66 -12.76
CA PHE A 278 4.68 -25.65 -13.50
C PHE A 278 6.20 -25.81 -13.32
N ASP A 279 6.96 -25.21 -14.23
CA ASP A 279 8.41 -25.09 -14.13
C ASP A 279 8.81 -23.66 -13.80
N LEU A 280 10.02 -23.42 -13.29
CA LEU A 280 10.66 -22.10 -13.20
C LEU A 280 12.04 -22.21 -13.85
N ARG A 281 12.32 -21.37 -14.84
CA ARG A 281 13.57 -21.44 -15.62
C ARG A 281 14.65 -20.51 -15.05
N PRO A 282 15.95 -20.78 -15.31
CA PRO A 282 17.01 -19.85 -14.96
C PRO A 282 16.82 -18.47 -15.61
N GLY A 283 17.01 -17.39 -14.85
CA GLY A 283 16.85 -16.01 -15.32
C GLY A 283 15.39 -15.53 -15.44
N GLU A 284 14.42 -16.40 -15.19
CA GLU A 284 12.99 -16.12 -15.27
C GLU A 284 12.44 -15.54 -13.95
N ILE A 285 11.59 -14.52 -14.05
CA ILE A 285 10.61 -14.16 -13.02
C ILE A 285 9.25 -14.69 -13.47
N LEU A 286 8.74 -15.67 -12.73
CA LEU A 286 7.43 -16.27 -12.97
C LEU A 286 6.36 -15.57 -12.14
N GLY A 287 5.39 -14.96 -12.80
CA GLY A 287 4.23 -14.37 -12.15
C GLY A 287 3.15 -15.40 -11.83
N VAL A 288 2.41 -15.17 -10.75
CA VAL A 288 1.21 -15.94 -10.39
C VAL A 288 0.06 -14.96 -10.14
N GLY A 289 -0.84 -14.87 -11.12
CA GLY A 289 -2.03 -14.03 -11.13
C GLY A 289 -3.30 -14.83 -10.87
N GLY A 290 -4.41 -14.12 -10.62
CA GLY A 290 -5.70 -14.71 -10.25
C GLY A 290 -6.49 -13.79 -9.32
N LEU A 291 -7.78 -14.07 -9.15
CA LEU A 291 -8.63 -13.30 -8.25
C LEU A 291 -8.19 -13.47 -6.78
N ILE A 292 -8.59 -12.55 -5.90
CA ILE A 292 -8.37 -12.71 -4.46
C ILE A 292 -9.05 -14.00 -3.98
N GLY A 293 -8.35 -14.78 -3.16
CA GLY A 293 -8.83 -16.08 -2.69
C GLY A 293 -8.74 -17.23 -3.71
N SER A 294 -8.08 -17.02 -4.86
CA SER A 294 -7.87 -18.09 -5.85
C SER A 294 -6.85 -19.16 -5.43
N GLY A 295 -6.15 -19.01 -4.31
CA GLY A 295 -5.15 -19.98 -3.84
C GLY A 295 -3.69 -19.64 -4.16
N ARG A 296 -3.40 -18.43 -4.66
CA ARG A 296 -2.04 -18.02 -5.11
C ARG A 296 -1.00 -18.08 -4.00
N SER A 297 -1.30 -17.48 -2.85
CA SER A 297 -0.42 -17.45 -1.69
C SER A 297 -0.26 -18.85 -1.08
N GLU A 298 -1.37 -19.59 -1.02
CA GLU A 298 -1.42 -20.95 -0.50
C GLU A 298 -0.54 -21.91 -1.31
N ILE A 299 -0.47 -21.75 -2.64
CA ILE A 299 0.42 -22.51 -3.51
C ILE A 299 1.89 -22.26 -3.14
N LEU A 300 2.31 -21.00 -3.00
CA LEU A 300 3.70 -20.66 -2.61
C LEU A 300 4.04 -21.22 -1.22
N GLN A 301 3.11 -21.11 -0.27
CA GLN A 301 3.27 -21.62 1.09
C GLN A 301 3.32 -23.17 1.12
N GLY A 302 2.56 -23.84 0.25
CA GLY A 302 2.62 -25.29 0.04
C GLY A 302 3.95 -25.74 -0.54
N ILE A 303 4.48 -25.00 -1.54
CA ILE A 303 5.79 -25.29 -2.16
C ILE A 303 6.92 -25.19 -1.14
N CYS A 304 6.88 -24.27 -0.18
CA CYS A 304 7.94 -24.14 0.82
C CYS A 304 7.64 -24.89 2.13
N GLY A 305 6.55 -25.65 2.24
CA GLY A 305 6.23 -26.46 3.42
C GLY A 305 5.88 -25.65 4.66
N LEU A 306 5.29 -24.46 4.47
CA LEU A 306 4.60 -23.73 5.54
C LEU A 306 3.25 -24.40 5.86
N TYR A 307 2.63 -25.01 4.84
CA TYR A 307 1.44 -25.83 4.98
C TYR A 307 1.69 -27.25 4.49
N HIS A 308 0.95 -28.20 5.06
CA HIS A 308 0.94 -29.57 4.58
C HIS A 308 0.20 -29.62 3.23
N HIS A 309 0.73 -30.39 2.28
CA HIS A 309 0.05 -30.74 1.04
C HIS A 309 -0.05 -32.26 0.97
N ASP A 310 -1.14 -32.77 0.40
CA ASP A 310 -1.47 -34.20 0.42
C ASP A 310 -0.70 -34.99 -0.64
N SER A 311 -0.40 -34.36 -1.78
CA SER A 311 0.32 -34.99 -2.88
C SER A 311 1.03 -33.99 -3.77
N GLY A 312 1.91 -34.52 -4.63
CA GLY A 312 2.70 -33.77 -5.59
C GLY A 312 4.19 -33.92 -5.34
N VAL A 313 4.98 -33.39 -6.27
CA VAL A 313 6.44 -33.45 -6.23
C VAL A 313 7.03 -32.09 -6.54
N VAL A 314 7.98 -31.66 -5.69
CA VAL A 314 8.82 -30.49 -5.93
C VAL A 314 10.24 -30.97 -6.26
N GLU A 315 10.76 -30.51 -7.39
CA GLU A 315 12.12 -30.79 -7.87
C GLU A 315 12.93 -29.49 -7.92
N LEU A 316 14.15 -29.51 -7.40
CA LEU A 316 15.08 -28.38 -7.40
C LEU A 316 16.32 -28.76 -8.21
N GLY A 317 16.54 -28.11 -9.35
CA GLY A 317 17.64 -28.44 -10.26
C GLY A 317 17.62 -29.90 -10.76
N GLY A 318 16.43 -30.49 -10.89
CA GLY A 318 16.23 -31.88 -11.30
C GLY A 318 16.29 -32.92 -10.18
N GLU A 319 16.55 -32.53 -8.94
CA GLU A 319 16.50 -33.42 -7.77
C GLU A 319 15.14 -33.31 -7.06
N THR A 320 14.43 -34.43 -6.95
CA THR A 320 13.21 -34.53 -6.14
C THR A 320 13.52 -34.45 -4.65
N PHE A 321 12.75 -33.68 -3.90
CA PHE A 321 12.81 -33.68 -2.43
C PHE A 321 11.42 -33.49 -1.82
N CYS A 322 11.18 -34.16 -0.69
CA CYS A 322 9.95 -34.01 0.06
C CYS A 322 10.12 -32.86 1.04
N ILE A 323 9.23 -31.89 1.01
CA ILE A 323 9.28 -30.74 1.90
C ILE A 323 8.31 -30.97 3.04
N ASN A 324 8.84 -31.33 4.21
CA ASN A 324 8.01 -31.60 5.39
C ASN A 324 7.97 -30.41 6.37
N SER A 325 8.81 -29.39 6.14
CA SER A 325 8.85 -28.18 6.95
C SER A 325 9.54 -27.04 6.22
N TYR A 326 9.19 -25.81 6.59
CA TYR A 326 9.85 -24.61 6.07
C TYR A 326 11.36 -24.55 6.35
N GLN A 327 11.83 -25.11 7.48
CA GLN A 327 13.26 -25.16 7.77
C GLN A 327 14.03 -26.06 6.79
N GLU A 328 13.40 -27.12 6.29
CA GLU A 328 13.99 -27.98 5.25
C GLU A 328 14.08 -27.23 3.91
N SER A 329 13.05 -26.46 3.56
CA SER A 329 13.07 -25.57 2.38
C SER A 329 14.22 -24.57 2.43
N ILE A 330 14.41 -23.89 3.57
CA ILE A 330 15.52 -22.95 3.76
C ILE A 330 16.86 -23.64 3.50
N ARG A 331 17.10 -24.83 4.07
CA ARG A 331 18.34 -25.60 3.87
C ARG A 331 18.56 -26.03 2.42
N LYS A 332 17.49 -26.25 1.67
CA LYS A 332 17.54 -26.56 0.23
C LYS A 332 17.71 -25.31 -0.64
N GLY A 333 17.51 -24.12 -0.07
CA GLY A 333 17.64 -22.84 -0.75
C GLY A 333 16.32 -22.32 -1.32
N ILE A 334 15.17 -22.72 -0.76
CA ILE A 334 13.86 -22.15 -1.07
C ILE A 334 13.39 -21.34 0.13
N VAL A 335 13.10 -20.06 -0.09
CA VAL A 335 12.63 -19.14 0.95
C VAL A 335 11.36 -18.44 0.50
N TYR A 336 10.52 -18.05 1.47
CA TYR A 336 9.25 -17.38 1.25
C TYR A 336 9.25 -15.99 1.88
N LEU A 337 8.87 -15.00 1.08
CA LEU A 337 8.60 -13.64 1.51
C LEU A 337 7.08 -13.46 1.58
N SER A 338 6.57 -13.24 2.80
CA SER A 338 5.13 -13.11 3.09
C SER A 338 4.55 -11.78 2.65
N GLU A 339 3.26 -11.78 2.31
CA GLU A 339 2.46 -10.57 2.08
C GLU A 339 2.32 -9.72 3.36
N ASP A 340 2.26 -10.35 4.53
CA ASP A 340 2.24 -9.65 5.83
C ASP A 340 3.67 -9.36 6.26
N ARG A 341 4.22 -8.29 5.68
CA ARG A 341 5.55 -7.79 6.03
C ARG A 341 5.70 -7.58 7.53
N LYS A 342 4.69 -7.04 8.23
CA LYS A 342 4.82 -6.58 9.62
C LYS A 342 4.58 -7.70 10.63
N GLY A 343 3.67 -8.63 10.36
CA GLY A 343 3.37 -9.74 11.25
C GLY A 343 4.24 -10.97 11.02
N GLU A 344 4.63 -11.25 9.78
CA GLU A 344 5.31 -12.50 9.41
C GLU A 344 6.70 -12.28 8.76
N GLY A 345 6.88 -11.16 8.06
CA GLY A 345 8.11 -10.88 7.30
C GLY A 345 9.29 -10.42 8.15
N ILE A 346 9.11 -9.35 8.93
CA ILE A 346 10.16 -8.67 9.70
C ILE A 346 9.73 -8.39 11.15
N PHE A 347 10.72 -8.34 12.04
CA PHE A 347 10.56 -7.98 13.44
C PHE A 347 10.80 -6.47 13.61
N LEU A 348 9.73 -5.68 13.66
CA LEU A 348 9.80 -4.21 13.65
C LEU A 348 10.62 -3.61 14.81
N ASP A 349 10.54 -4.23 15.99
CA ASP A 349 11.22 -3.75 17.19
C ASP A 349 12.68 -4.21 17.30
N LEU A 350 13.08 -5.20 16.49
CA LEU A 350 14.46 -5.66 16.42
C LEU A 350 15.27 -4.82 15.45
N SER A 351 16.58 -4.81 15.66
CA SER A 351 17.50 -4.09 14.78
C SER A 351 17.49 -4.62 13.35
N ILE A 352 17.96 -3.80 12.41
CA ILE A 352 18.20 -4.24 11.02
C ILE A 352 19.09 -5.48 11.00
N ALA A 353 20.19 -5.47 11.77
CA ALA A 353 21.15 -6.57 11.77
C ALA A 353 20.55 -7.90 12.25
N GLN A 354 19.77 -7.85 13.33
CA GLN A 354 19.06 -9.03 13.86
C GLN A 354 17.99 -9.55 12.90
N ASN A 355 17.33 -8.66 12.15
CA ASN A 355 16.36 -9.09 11.13
C ASN A 355 17.05 -9.85 10.00
N VAL A 356 18.21 -9.37 9.54
CA VAL A 356 18.98 -9.99 8.46
C VAL A 356 19.43 -11.40 8.84
N SER A 357 19.93 -11.61 10.06
CA SER A 357 20.44 -12.91 10.54
C SER A 357 19.35 -13.90 10.95
N ALA A 358 18.09 -13.47 11.05
CA ALA A 358 17.04 -14.21 11.74
C ALA A 358 16.67 -15.58 11.14
N LEU A 359 16.95 -15.83 9.85
CA LEU A 359 16.64 -17.12 9.23
C LEU A 359 17.65 -18.21 9.58
N ASP A 360 18.89 -17.84 9.89
CA ASP A 360 19.96 -18.77 10.22
C ASP A 360 21.02 -18.11 11.12
N VAL A 361 20.71 -18.08 12.42
CA VAL A 361 21.55 -17.45 13.43
C VAL A 361 22.88 -18.20 13.63
N ASP A 362 22.96 -19.47 13.22
CA ASP A 362 24.18 -20.26 13.34
C ASP A 362 25.31 -19.70 12.46
N GLN A 363 24.97 -19.04 11.33
CA GLN A 363 25.94 -18.40 10.43
C GLN A 363 26.69 -17.22 11.07
N VAL A 364 26.07 -16.59 12.07
CA VAL A 364 26.61 -15.44 12.80
C VAL A 364 26.92 -15.81 14.26
N SER A 365 26.99 -17.10 14.57
CA SER A 365 27.34 -17.63 15.88
C SER A 365 28.75 -18.21 15.90
N THR A 366 29.41 -18.12 17.05
CA THR A 366 30.70 -18.78 17.28
C THR A 366 30.53 -20.30 17.31
N ALA A 367 31.62 -21.05 17.17
CA ALA A 367 31.62 -22.52 17.27
C ALA A 367 31.08 -23.05 18.62
N THR A 368 30.96 -22.19 19.65
CA THR A 368 30.39 -22.52 20.96
C THR A 368 28.90 -22.17 21.07
N GLY A 369 28.25 -21.72 19.99
CA GLY A 369 26.84 -21.32 19.95
C GLY A 369 26.54 -19.96 20.57
N VAL A 370 27.55 -19.08 20.66
CA VAL A 370 27.36 -17.71 21.17
C VAL A 370 27.26 -16.75 19.99
N LEU A 371 26.26 -15.88 19.99
CA LEU A 371 26.06 -14.89 18.92
C LEU A 371 27.29 -13.95 18.80
N ASP A 372 27.87 -13.87 17.61
CA ASP A 372 28.92 -12.91 17.27
C ASP A 372 28.27 -11.66 16.66
N ARG A 373 28.08 -10.65 17.50
CA ARG A 373 27.49 -9.37 17.10
C ARG A 373 28.27 -8.66 15.98
N LYS A 374 29.59 -8.91 15.88
CA LYS A 374 30.39 -8.32 14.81
C LYS A 374 30.10 -9.01 13.47
N ALA A 375 29.97 -10.34 13.47
CA ALA A 375 29.57 -11.10 12.29
C ALA A 375 28.17 -10.71 11.81
N GLU A 376 27.22 -10.56 12.75
CA GLU A 376 25.86 -10.11 12.46
C GLU A 376 25.82 -8.72 11.79
N LEU A 377 26.58 -7.75 12.32
CA LEU A 377 26.69 -6.41 11.74
C LEU A 377 27.35 -6.41 10.36
N GLU A 378 28.39 -7.22 10.14
CA GLU A 378 29.07 -7.32 8.84
C GLU A 378 28.19 -7.99 7.76
N GLN A 379 27.41 -9.02 8.13
CA GLN A 379 26.43 -9.63 7.23
C GLN A 379 25.36 -8.61 6.82
N ALA A 380 24.80 -7.90 7.80
CA ALA A 380 23.81 -6.85 7.58
C ALA A 380 24.34 -5.71 6.72
N LYS A 381 25.60 -5.31 6.92
CA LYS A 381 26.27 -4.29 6.12
C LYS A 381 26.43 -4.74 4.67
N THR A 382 26.95 -5.94 4.45
CA THR A 382 27.18 -6.48 3.10
C THR A 382 25.87 -6.59 2.30
N LEU A 383 24.82 -7.12 2.92
CA LEU A 383 23.51 -7.23 2.29
C LEU A 383 22.80 -5.87 2.15
N GLY A 384 22.96 -4.98 3.13
CA GLY A 384 22.46 -3.61 3.07
C GLY A 384 23.06 -2.83 1.91
N GLU A 385 24.37 -2.94 1.69
CA GLU A 385 25.09 -2.33 0.56
C GLU A 385 24.62 -2.93 -0.77
N ARG A 386 24.50 -4.27 -0.87
CA ARG A 386 23.99 -4.96 -2.07
C ARG A 386 22.58 -4.51 -2.47
N LEU A 387 21.74 -4.18 -1.49
CA LEU A 387 20.35 -3.77 -1.71
C LEU A 387 20.14 -2.25 -1.75
N ASN A 388 21.21 -1.47 -1.62
CA ASN A 388 21.16 0.00 -1.48
C ASN A 388 20.15 0.42 -0.40
N LEU A 389 20.26 -0.21 0.78
CA LEU A 389 19.43 0.05 1.95
C LEU A 389 19.81 1.40 2.58
N LYS A 390 18.86 2.33 2.65
CA LYS A 390 19.06 3.62 3.32
C LYS A 390 18.70 3.46 4.80
N HIS A 391 19.66 3.68 5.70
CA HIS A 391 19.46 3.53 7.14
C HIS A 391 20.26 4.57 7.96
N GLY A 392 19.81 4.86 9.18
CA GLY A 392 20.54 5.69 10.15
C GLY A 392 21.59 4.94 10.97
N GLY A 393 21.53 3.60 10.97
CA GLY A 393 22.41 2.68 11.70
C GLY A 393 21.86 1.25 11.62
N LEU A 394 22.72 0.24 11.55
CA LEU A 394 22.30 -1.17 11.43
C LEU A 394 21.80 -1.78 12.74
N ASP A 395 22.09 -1.11 13.86
CA ASP A 395 21.64 -1.43 15.21
C ASP A 395 20.30 -0.77 15.57
N LEU A 396 19.79 0.13 14.72
CA LEU A 396 18.48 0.77 14.90
C LEU A 396 17.33 -0.18 14.54
N PRO A 397 16.16 -0.04 15.21
CA PRO A 397 15.00 -0.87 14.93
C PRO A 397 14.48 -0.66 13.51
N VAL A 398 13.97 -1.72 12.88
CA VAL A 398 13.43 -1.67 11.51
C VAL A 398 12.22 -0.74 11.40
N SER A 399 11.44 -0.56 12.48
CA SER A 399 10.32 0.40 12.54
C SER A 399 10.71 1.85 12.22
N SER A 400 12.00 2.20 12.35
CA SER A 400 12.53 3.53 12.01
C SER A 400 12.69 3.78 10.50
N LEU A 401 12.58 2.74 9.67
CA LEU A 401 12.77 2.82 8.22
C LEU A 401 11.46 3.12 7.47
N SER A 402 11.58 3.70 6.27
CA SER A 402 10.46 3.81 5.33
C SER A 402 10.01 2.44 4.81
N GLY A 403 8.77 2.32 4.33
CA GLY A 403 8.21 1.05 3.84
C GLY A 403 9.08 0.34 2.79
N GLY A 404 9.63 1.09 1.81
CA GLY A 404 10.56 0.53 0.82
C GLY A 404 11.87 -0.01 1.42
N ASN A 405 12.42 0.67 2.44
CA ASN A 405 13.62 0.17 3.13
C ASN A 405 13.30 -1.00 4.07
N GLN A 406 12.12 -1.02 4.69
CA GLN A 406 11.63 -2.20 5.42
C GLN A 406 11.53 -3.42 4.49
N GLN A 407 11.05 -3.23 3.25
CA GLN A 407 11.03 -4.31 2.25
C GLN A 407 12.43 -4.79 1.88
N LYS A 408 13.38 -3.87 1.69
CA LYS A 408 14.79 -4.24 1.45
C LYS A 408 15.36 -5.05 2.61
N VAL A 409 14.98 -4.77 3.86
CA VAL A 409 15.37 -5.61 5.01
C VAL A 409 14.73 -7.00 4.95
N ALA A 410 13.45 -7.10 4.57
CA ALA A 410 12.80 -8.39 4.36
C ALA A 410 13.50 -9.23 3.27
N ILE A 411 13.89 -8.60 2.15
CA ILE A 411 14.66 -9.25 1.09
C ILE A 411 16.08 -9.60 1.58
N ALA A 412 16.74 -8.73 2.34
CA ALA A 412 18.07 -9.00 2.93
C ALA A 412 18.03 -10.25 3.83
N LYS A 413 16.99 -10.37 4.66
CA LYS A 413 16.75 -11.54 5.49
C LYS A 413 16.67 -12.81 4.65
N MET A 414 15.92 -12.79 3.53
CA MET A 414 15.86 -13.93 2.61
C MET A 414 17.21 -14.24 1.97
N LEU A 415 17.98 -13.22 1.58
CA LEU A 415 19.28 -13.38 0.94
C LEU A 415 20.38 -13.85 1.89
N SER A 416 20.21 -13.69 3.20
CA SER A 416 21.19 -14.12 4.22
C SER A 416 21.54 -15.61 4.13
N VAL A 417 20.58 -16.44 3.71
CA VAL A 417 20.72 -17.90 3.59
C VAL A 417 21.12 -18.37 2.19
N ASN A 418 21.54 -17.45 1.30
CA ASN A 418 21.96 -17.73 -0.08
C ASN A 418 20.92 -18.59 -0.85
N PRO A 419 19.67 -18.10 -0.99
CA PRO A 419 18.60 -18.86 -1.61
C PRO A 419 18.86 -19.10 -3.10
N LYS A 420 18.42 -20.26 -3.58
CA LYS A 420 18.32 -20.57 -5.02
C LYS A 420 16.99 -20.10 -5.60
N ILE A 421 15.93 -20.11 -4.78
CA ILE A 421 14.59 -19.68 -5.16
C ILE A 421 14.02 -18.80 -4.06
N ILE A 422 13.39 -17.70 -4.45
CA ILE A 422 12.57 -16.87 -3.55
C ILE A 422 11.14 -16.87 -4.08
N LEU A 423 10.22 -17.33 -3.24
CA LEU A 423 8.78 -17.26 -3.45
C LEU A 423 8.31 -15.94 -2.82
N MET A 424 7.84 -15.00 -3.63
CA MET A 424 7.53 -13.64 -3.22
C MET A 424 6.03 -13.40 -3.29
N ASP A 425 5.43 -13.16 -2.14
CA ASP A 425 4.01 -12.87 -2.00
C ASP A 425 3.79 -11.38 -1.78
N GLU A 426 3.15 -10.71 -2.73
CA GLU A 426 2.87 -9.28 -2.73
C GLU A 426 4.12 -8.41 -2.39
N PRO A 427 5.27 -8.60 -3.09
CA PRO A 427 6.57 -8.05 -2.67
C PRO A 427 6.65 -6.53 -2.65
N THR A 428 5.67 -5.82 -3.23
CA THR A 428 5.61 -4.35 -3.22
C THR A 428 4.39 -3.77 -2.52
N ARG A 429 3.63 -4.59 -1.78
CA ARG A 429 2.43 -4.12 -1.07
C ARG A 429 2.78 -3.09 0.01
N GLY A 430 1.99 -2.00 0.02
CA GLY A 430 2.17 -0.90 0.96
C GLY A 430 3.54 -0.21 0.82
N ILE A 431 4.10 -0.18 -0.38
CA ILE A 431 5.32 0.55 -0.75
C ILE A 431 4.94 1.66 -1.73
N ASP A 432 5.56 2.83 -1.59
CA ASP A 432 5.41 3.95 -2.51
C ASP A 432 5.96 3.63 -3.91
N VAL A 433 5.39 4.29 -4.94
CA VAL A 433 5.68 4.00 -6.34
C VAL A 433 7.18 4.10 -6.68
N GLY A 434 7.89 5.13 -6.20
CA GLY A 434 9.33 5.26 -6.43
C GLY A 434 10.14 4.11 -5.83
N ALA A 435 9.82 3.70 -4.60
CA ALA A 435 10.44 2.53 -4.00
C ALA A 435 10.03 1.22 -4.69
N LYS A 436 8.82 1.09 -5.26
CA LYS A 436 8.45 -0.08 -6.07
C LYS A 436 9.39 -0.25 -7.25
N VAL A 437 9.69 0.82 -7.98
CA VAL A 437 10.64 0.80 -9.12
C VAL A 437 12.02 0.31 -8.67
N GLU A 438 12.52 0.79 -7.53
CA GLU A 438 13.80 0.31 -6.98
C GLU A 438 13.77 -1.18 -6.63
N ILE A 439 12.65 -1.68 -6.09
CA ILE A 439 12.45 -3.10 -5.78
C ILE A 439 12.35 -3.92 -7.07
N HIS A 440 11.58 -3.51 -8.08
CA HIS A 440 11.47 -4.21 -9.35
C HIS A 440 12.82 -4.37 -10.04
N ALA A 441 13.60 -3.29 -10.11
CA ALA A 441 14.96 -3.32 -10.63
C ALA A 441 15.87 -4.26 -9.83
N LEU A 442 15.70 -4.32 -8.50
CA LEU A 442 16.40 -5.29 -7.66
C LEU A 442 15.99 -6.73 -7.98
N LEU A 443 14.69 -7.02 -8.10
CA LEU A 443 14.19 -8.36 -8.42
C LEU A 443 14.75 -8.86 -9.75
N ARG A 444 14.78 -8.01 -10.77
CA ARG A 444 15.39 -8.35 -12.06
C ARG A 444 16.87 -8.69 -11.93
N ARG A 445 17.66 -7.87 -11.22
CA ARG A 445 19.08 -8.19 -10.96
C ARG A 445 19.26 -9.52 -10.24
N LEU A 446 18.42 -9.83 -9.24
CA LEU A 446 18.50 -11.11 -8.54
C LEU A 446 18.20 -12.30 -9.47
N ALA A 447 17.23 -12.15 -10.37
CA ALA A 447 16.93 -13.16 -11.40
C ALA A 447 18.11 -13.36 -12.36
N GLU A 448 18.73 -12.27 -12.83
CA GLU A 448 19.92 -12.29 -13.69
C GLU A 448 21.15 -12.92 -13.01
N GLU A 449 21.27 -12.76 -11.69
CA GLU A 449 22.28 -13.43 -10.86
C GLU A 449 22.03 -14.94 -10.69
N GLY A 450 20.90 -15.45 -11.20
CA GLY A 450 20.56 -16.87 -11.22
C GLY A 450 19.64 -17.34 -10.09
N ILE A 451 19.08 -16.41 -9.29
CA ILE A 451 18.07 -16.74 -8.28
C ILE A 451 16.71 -16.87 -8.96
N GLY A 452 16.05 -18.02 -8.82
CA GLY A 452 14.70 -18.21 -9.35
C GLY A 452 13.67 -17.41 -8.55
N LEU A 453 12.83 -16.64 -9.24
CA LEU A 453 11.79 -15.84 -8.59
C LEU A 453 10.39 -16.27 -9.04
N VAL A 454 9.51 -16.51 -8.06
CA VAL A 454 8.07 -16.65 -8.27
C VAL A 454 7.39 -15.49 -7.56
N VAL A 455 6.60 -14.69 -8.26
CA VAL A 455 5.98 -13.46 -7.74
C VAL A 455 4.47 -13.57 -7.82
N VAL A 456 3.80 -13.46 -6.67
CA VAL A 456 2.36 -13.20 -6.56
C VAL A 456 2.17 -11.69 -6.38
N SER A 457 1.24 -11.11 -7.13
CA SER A 457 0.80 -9.73 -6.92
C SER A 457 -0.68 -9.59 -7.27
N SER A 458 -1.37 -8.76 -6.50
CA SER A 458 -2.76 -8.34 -6.73
C SER A 458 -2.85 -7.20 -7.74
N GLU A 459 -1.73 -6.54 -8.05
CA GLU A 459 -1.66 -5.47 -9.05
C GLU A 459 -1.23 -6.06 -10.41
N LEU A 460 -2.20 -6.26 -11.32
CA LEU A 460 -1.91 -6.79 -12.67
C LEU A 460 -0.82 -6.02 -13.43
N PRO A 461 -0.75 -4.67 -13.39
CA PRO A 461 0.34 -3.93 -14.01
C PRO A 461 1.72 -4.36 -13.52
N GLU A 462 1.86 -4.72 -12.24
CA GLU A 462 3.13 -5.19 -11.67
C GLU A 462 3.51 -6.55 -12.25
N LEU A 463 2.57 -7.50 -12.32
CA LEU A 463 2.84 -8.80 -12.94
C LEU A 463 3.22 -8.64 -14.42
N ILE A 464 2.46 -7.83 -15.16
CA ILE A 464 2.67 -7.59 -16.60
C ILE A 464 4.03 -6.91 -16.84
N GLY A 465 4.39 -5.93 -16.01
CA GLY A 465 5.63 -5.19 -16.14
C GLY A 465 6.87 -6.00 -15.74
N LEU A 466 6.79 -6.76 -14.64
CA LEU A 466 7.95 -7.42 -14.04
C LEU A 466 8.20 -8.84 -14.56
N CYS A 467 7.14 -9.60 -14.83
CA CYS A 467 7.23 -11.05 -15.06
C CYS A 467 7.45 -11.38 -16.54
N ASP A 468 8.18 -12.46 -16.76
CA ASP A 468 8.48 -12.97 -18.11
C ASP A 468 7.31 -13.82 -18.65
N ARG A 469 6.57 -14.47 -17.75
CA ARG A 469 5.27 -15.12 -17.99
C ARG A 469 4.45 -15.19 -16.71
N ILE A 470 3.14 -15.42 -16.84
CA ILE A 470 2.20 -15.41 -15.71
C ILE A 470 1.36 -16.69 -15.74
N LEU A 471 1.36 -17.42 -14.63
CA LEU A 471 0.39 -18.48 -14.35
C LEU A 471 -0.89 -17.85 -13.81
N VAL A 472 -2.05 -18.26 -14.31
CA VAL A 472 -3.33 -17.75 -13.85
C VAL A 472 -4.09 -18.82 -13.09
N ILE A 473 -4.37 -18.54 -11.82
CA ILE A 473 -5.07 -19.43 -10.91
C ILE A 473 -6.54 -19.01 -10.80
N CYS A 474 -7.44 -19.99 -10.90
CA CYS A 474 -8.88 -19.83 -10.71
C CYS A 474 -9.36 -20.95 -9.79
N GLU A 475 -9.99 -20.58 -8.67
CA GLU A 475 -10.55 -21.54 -7.68
C GLU A 475 -9.58 -22.66 -7.26
N GLY A 476 -8.29 -22.33 -7.06
CA GLY A 476 -7.27 -23.28 -6.65
C GLY A 476 -6.69 -24.15 -7.77
N GLU A 477 -7.07 -23.93 -9.03
CA GLU A 477 -6.56 -24.69 -10.18
C GLU A 477 -5.85 -23.77 -11.18
N LEU A 478 -4.87 -24.33 -11.91
CA LEU A 478 -4.18 -23.62 -12.98
C LEU A 478 -5.11 -23.51 -14.20
N SER A 479 -5.67 -22.32 -14.42
CA SER A 479 -6.59 -22.01 -15.54
C SER A 479 -5.84 -21.81 -16.86
N GLY A 480 -4.60 -21.34 -16.80
CA GLY A 480 -3.75 -21.17 -17.98
C GLY A 480 -2.44 -20.46 -17.68
N GLU A 481 -1.63 -20.31 -18.72
CA GLU A 481 -0.36 -19.60 -18.71
C GLU A 481 -0.37 -18.52 -19.78
N VAL A 482 0.07 -17.31 -19.42
CA VAL A 482 0.15 -16.15 -20.30
C VAL A 482 1.61 -15.84 -20.56
N GLY A 483 2.02 -16.03 -21.81
CA GLY A 483 3.36 -15.69 -22.29
C GLY A 483 3.49 -14.20 -22.66
N PRO A 484 4.72 -13.75 -23.00
CA PRO A 484 5.02 -12.33 -23.25
C PRO A 484 4.20 -11.72 -24.39
N ASP A 485 3.84 -12.50 -25.42
CA ASP A 485 3.11 -12.01 -26.60
C ASP A 485 1.62 -11.75 -26.34
N GLU A 486 1.03 -12.36 -25.30
CA GLU A 486 -0.39 -12.26 -24.96
C GLU A 486 -0.62 -11.63 -23.57
N MET A 487 0.41 -10.99 -23.01
CA MET A 487 0.43 -10.50 -21.63
C MET A 487 -0.34 -9.19 -21.45
N THR A 488 -1.67 -9.29 -21.48
CA THR A 488 -2.60 -8.17 -21.23
C THR A 488 -3.46 -8.42 -20.00
N GLU A 489 -3.93 -7.34 -19.37
CA GLU A 489 -4.86 -7.43 -18.23
C GLU A 489 -6.13 -8.19 -18.61
N GLU A 490 -6.68 -7.90 -19.78
CA GLU A 490 -7.87 -8.55 -20.32
C GLU A 490 -7.68 -10.07 -20.38
N ARG A 491 -6.55 -10.54 -20.93
CA ARG A 491 -6.27 -11.96 -21.07
C ARG A 491 -6.12 -12.67 -19.73
N ILE A 492 -5.47 -12.02 -18.77
CA ILE A 492 -5.29 -12.56 -17.41
C ILE A 492 -6.65 -12.65 -16.71
N MET A 493 -7.49 -11.62 -16.82
CA MET A 493 -8.82 -11.59 -16.21
C MET A 493 -9.79 -12.59 -16.84
N GLU A 494 -9.71 -12.83 -18.14
CA GLU A 494 -10.46 -13.89 -18.82
C GLU A 494 -10.15 -15.28 -18.25
N LEU A 495 -8.87 -15.58 -17.99
CA LEU A 495 -8.45 -16.85 -17.40
C LEU A 495 -8.82 -16.93 -15.92
N ALA A 496 -8.68 -15.84 -15.17
CA ALA A 496 -8.96 -15.76 -13.74
C ALA A 496 -10.47 -15.86 -13.42
N SER A 497 -11.33 -15.50 -14.37
CA SER A 497 -12.80 -15.56 -14.21
C SER A 497 -13.43 -16.91 -14.59
N GLY A 498 -12.65 -17.85 -15.14
CA GLY A 498 -13.14 -19.18 -15.52
C GLY A 498 -14.10 -19.21 -16.73
N LEU A 499 -14.31 -18.07 -17.41
CA LEU A 499 -15.29 -17.96 -18.51
C LEU A 499 -14.97 -18.84 -19.73
N ASN A 500 -13.70 -19.25 -19.91
CA ASN A 500 -13.30 -20.15 -21.00
C ASN A 500 -13.53 -21.65 -20.69
N ALA A 501 -13.59 -22.08 -19.42
CA ALA A 501 -13.83 -23.49 -19.09
C ALA A 501 -15.24 -23.97 -19.51
N SER A 502 -16.19 -23.05 -19.64
CA SER A 502 -17.57 -23.35 -20.06
C SER A 502 -17.77 -23.56 -21.56
N LYS A 503 -16.84 -23.09 -22.41
CA LYS A 503 -16.98 -23.17 -23.89
C LYS A 503 -16.44 -24.47 -24.49
N THR A 504 -15.65 -25.24 -23.75
CA THR A 504 -15.12 -26.53 -24.21
C THR A 504 -15.99 -27.72 -23.79
N ALA A 505 -17.05 -27.48 -23.01
CA ALA A 505 -17.96 -28.50 -22.47
C ALA A 505 -19.40 -28.44 -23.04
N ALA A 506 -19.62 -27.75 -24.17
CA ALA A 506 -20.93 -27.63 -24.84
C ALA A 506 -20.97 -28.34 -26.20
#